data_AF-A0A351AFK1-F1
#
_entry.id   AF-A0A351AFK1-F1
#
_cell.length_a   1.000
_cell.length_b   1.000
_cell.length_c   1.000
_cell.angle_alpha   90.00
_cell.angle_beta   90.00
_cell.angle_gamma   90.00
#
_symmetry.space_group_name_H-M   'P 1'
#
loop_
_entity.id
_entity.type
_entity.pdbx_description
1 polymer ?
#
loop_
_entity_poly.entity_id
_entity_poly.type
_entity_poly.pdbx_seq_one_letter_code
_entity_poly.pdbx_strand_id
1 'polypeptide(L)'
;FSCRRFPNPVAAAFRNTILGRLFPNNRYVKDYLMVGFDHSEEREVDWVSGAALFLRGEVYEKIGGLDPSFFMYCEDVDFCKRTWDAGFRVRYLPSAVITHAIGRSTDRIANKMIIRFHRSMYRYYQKHHLASMNLLLRPFAAGFALAA
;
A
#
# COMPACT_ATOMS: atom_id res chain seq x y z
N PHE A 1 11.40 1.74 2.83
CA PHE A 1 10.56 1.47 4.01
C PHE A 1 9.93 0.11 3.84
N SER A 2 10.21 -0.78 4.77
CA SER A 2 9.71 -2.17 4.78
C SER A 2 8.31 -2.28 5.37
N CYS A 3 7.91 -1.31 6.22
CA CYS A 3 6.56 -1.14 6.74
C CYS A 3 6.06 0.29 6.51
N ARG A 4 4.73 0.48 6.44
CA ARG A 4 4.07 1.78 6.27
C ARG A 4 2.66 1.74 6.85
N ARG A 5 2.03 2.92 7.00
CA ARG A 5 0.58 3.03 7.22
C ARG A 5 -0.21 2.76 5.95
N PHE A 6 -1.50 2.44 6.06
CA PHE A 6 -2.36 2.27 4.90
C PHE A 6 -2.37 3.53 4.02
N PRO A 7 -2.52 3.37 2.69
CA PRO A 7 -2.64 4.49 1.78
C PRO A 7 -3.75 5.46 2.21
N ASN A 8 -3.38 6.73 2.33
CA ASN A 8 -4.28 7.83 2.65
C ASN A 8 -4.30 8.80 1.45
N PRO A 9 -5.47 9.17 0.89
CA PRO A 9 -5.56 10.13 -0.21
C PRO A 9 -4.86 11.46 0.06
N VAL A 10 -4.89 11.96 1.31
CA VAL A 10 -4.19 13.19 1.70
C VAL A 10 -2.68 13.02 1.57
N ALA A 11 -2.13 11.92 2.13
CA ALA A 11 -0.71 11.62 2.01
C ALA A 11 -0.30 11.41 0.53
N ALA A 12 -1.17 10.81 -0.29
CA ALA A 12 -0.94 10.64 -1.72
C ALA A 12 -0.89 11.99 -2.46
N ALA A 13 -1.79 12.92 -2.13
CA ALA A 13 -1.81 14.26 -2.72
C ALA A 13 -0.51 15.03 -2.42
N PHE A 14 -0.04 15.02 -1.17
CA PHE A 14 1.24 15.62 -0.83
C PHE A 14 2.43 14.88 -1.49
N ARG A 15 2.40 13.55 -1.56
CA ARG A 15 3.55 12.78 -2.08
C ARG A 15 3.73 12.85 -3.60
N ASN A 16 2.64 12.89 -4.35
CA ASN A 16 2.66 12.71 -5.80
C ASN A 16 2.46 14.02 -6.58
N THR A 17 2.27 15.15 -5.91
CA THR A 17 2.07 16.46 -6.54
C THR A 17 3.12 17.47 -6.10
N ILE A 18 3.05 18.69 -6.64
CA ILE A 18 3.92 19.80 -6.26
C ILE A 18 3.78 20.20 -4.78
N LEU A 19 2.65 19.86 -4.14
CA LEU A 19 2.41 20.14 -2.72
C LEU A 19 3.48 19.52 -1.81
N GLY A 20 4.04 18.36 -2.15
CA GLY A 20 5.12 17.75 -1.40
C GLY A 20 6.42 18.54 -1.44
N ARG A 21 6.69 19.22 -2.56
CA ARG A 21 7.86 20.09 -2.70
C ARG A 21 7.69 21.40 -1.92
N LEU A 22 6.47 21.92 -1.87
CA LEU A 22 6.13 23.14 -1.13
C LEU A 22 6.05 22.88 0.39
N PHE A 23 5.63 21.69 0.80
CA PHE A 23 5.48 21.29 2.20
C PHE A 23 6.24 19.99 2.50
N PRO A 24 7.59 20.01 2.48
CA PRO A 24 8.42 18.81 2.63
C PRO A 24 8.29 18.17 4.02
N ASN A 25 7.87 18.93 5.03
CA ASN A 25 7.71 18.47 6.41
C ASN A 25 6.25 18.12 6.78
N ASN A 26 5.37 17.87 5.80
CA ASN A 26 3.97 17.57 6.09
C ASN A 26 3.81 16.27 6.92
N ARG A 27 2.96 16.35 7.96
CA ARG A 27 2.70 15.23 8.89
C ARG A 27 2.13 13.99 8.19
N TYR A 28 1.27 14.18 7.19
CA TYR A 28 0.57 13.08 6.53
C TYR A 28 1.52 12.11 5.81
N VAL A 29 2.52 12.64 5.11
CA VAL A 29 3.54 11.82 4.43
C VAL A 29 4.48 11.19 5.46
N LYS A 30 4.87 11.92 6.51
CA LYS A 30 5.72 11.38 7.59
C LYS A 30 5.05 10.22 8.32
N ASP A 31 3.78 10.38 8.66
CA ASP A 31 2.96 9.36 9.30
C ASP A 31 2.79 8.15 8.36
N TYR A 32 2.48 8.38 7.09
CA TYR A 32 2.36 7.33 6.08
C TYR A 32 3.63 6.50 5.92
N LEU A 33 4.78 7.18 5.81
CA LEU A 33 6.09 6.56 5.67
C LEU A 33 6.68 6.07 7.00
N MET A 34 5.98 6.32 8.11
CA MET A 34 6.46 5.98 9.46
C MET A 34 7.85 6.54 9.75
N VAL A 35 8.14 7.78 9.35
CA VAL A 35 9.49 8.39 9.49
C VAL A 35 9.90 8.53 10.96
N GLY A 36 8.95 8.78 11.86
CA GLY A 36 9.20 8.89 13.31
C GLY A 36 9.27 7.55 14.04
N PHE A 37 9.16 6.41 13.33
CA PHE A 37 9.23 5.09 13.93
C PHE A 37 10.68 4.59 13.97
N ASP A 38 11.11 4.12 15.14
CA ASP A 38 12.37 3.39 15.28
C ASP A 38 12.23 1.99 14.68
N HIS A 39 12.87 1.78 13.54
CA HIS A 39 12.82 0.52 12.80
C HIS A 39 13.72 -0.57 13.41
N SER A 40 14.28 -0.36 14.60
CA SER A 40 14.90 -1.41 15.41
C SER A 40 13.90 -2.15 16.31
N GLU A 41 12.67 -1.63 16.46
CA GLU A 41 11.63 -2.22 17.31
C GLU A 41 10.65 -3.11 16.53
N GLU A 42 10.22 -4.21 17.17
CA GLU A 42 9.07 -4.98 16.67
C GLU A 42 7.76 -4.25 17.00
N ARG A 43 6.86 -4.12 16.01
CA ARG A 43 5.57 -3.45 16.23
C ARG A 43 4.49 -3.91 15.27
N GLU A 44 3.24 -3.78 15.70
CA GLU A 44 2.09 -3.81 14.81
C GLU A 44 2.09 -2.62 13.85
N VAL A 45 1.92 -2.92 12.57
CA VAL A 45 1.92 -1.94 11.48
C VAL A 45 0.75 -2.22 10.54
N ASP A 46 0.37 -1.23 9.75
CA ASP A 46 -0.77 -1.40 8.85
C ASP A 46 -0.42 -2.38 7.73
N TRP A 47 0.76 -2.25 7.12
CA TRP A 47 1.24 -3.21 6.12
C TRP A 47 2.78 -3.26 6.02
N VAL A 48 3.27 -4.39 5.51
CA VAL A 48 4.68 -4.64 5.19
C VAL A 48 4.84 -5.00 3.71
N SER A 49 6.03 -4.73 3.17
CA SER A 49 6.39 -5.02 1.78
C SER A 49 6.33 -6.51 1.49
N GLY A 50 5.68 -6.89 0.38
CA GLY A 50 5.62 -8.27 -0.11
C GLY A 50 6.98 -8.91 -0.43
N ALA A 51 8.06 -8.11 -0.51
CA ALA A 51 9.43 -8.60 -0.65
C ALA A 51 9.89 -9.55 0.47
N ALA A 52 9.29 -9.45 1.67
CA ALA A 52 9.58 -10.32 2.81
C ALA A 52 8.33 -10.43 3.69
N LEU A 53 7.47 -11.42 3.40
CA LEU A 53 6.21 -11.64 4.09
C LEU A 53 6.12 -13.09 4.56
N PHE A 54 5.77 -13.28 5.83
CA PHE A 54 5.46 -14.58 6.41
C PHE A 54 4.09 -14.52 7.08
N LEU A 55 3.32 -15.60 6.97
CA LEU A 55 1.96 -15.68 7.48
C LEU A 55 1.71 -17.02 8.17
N ARG A 56 0.80 -17.02 9.14
CA ARG A 56 0.32 -18.25 9.78
C ARG A 56 -0.62 -18.98 8.80
N GLY A 57 -0.63 -20.31 8.86
CA GLY A 57 -1.54 -21.13 8.04
C GLY A 57 -3.00 -20.74 8.21
N GLU A 58 -3.44 -20.48 9.45
CA GLU A 58 -4.81 -20.03 9.76
C GLU A 58 -5.20 -18.72 9.04
N VAL A 59 -4.24 -17.81 8.80
CA VAL A 59 -4.50 -16.56 8.06
C VAL A 59 -4.76 -16.91 6.60
N TYR A 60 -3.94 -17.77 6.01
CA TYR A 60 -4.13 -18.23 4.63
C TYR A 60 -5.45 -18.97 4.45
N GLU A 61 -5.81 -19.86 5.37
CA GLU A 61 -7.10 -20.57 5.35
C GLU A 61 -8.29 -19.60 5.47
N LYS A 62 -8.15 -18.54 6.26
CA LYS A 62 -9.23 -17.57 6.50
C LYS A 62 -9.45 -16.60 5.35
N ILE A 63 -8.38 -16.05 4.77
CA ILE A 63 -8.47 -14.95 3.79
C ILE A 63 -7.87 -15.28 2.41
N GLY A 64 -7.27 -16.47 2.24
CA GLY A 64 -6.57 -16.85 1.01
C GLY A 64 -5.20 -16.15 0.87
N GLY A 65 -4.66 -16.18 -0.36
CA GLY A 65 -3.39 -15.54 -0.69
C GLY A 65 -3.50 -14.08 -1.14
N LEU A 66 -2.46 -13.62 -1.85
CA LEU A 66 -2.48 -12.32 -2.56
C LEU A 66 -3.60 -12.32 -3.62
N ASP A 67 -4.27 -11.18 -3.77
CA ASP A 67 -5.35 -11.06 -4.73
C ASP A 67 -4.78 -10.94 -6.17
N PRO A 68 -5.05 -11.90 -7.07
CA PRO A 68 -4.46 -11.93 -8.41
C PRO A 68 -4.95 -10.79 -9.33
N SER A 69 -5.99 -10.04 -8.93
CA SER A 69 -6.41 -8.83 -9.62
C SER A 69 -5.36 -7.70 -9.53
N PHE A 70 -4.43 -7.79 -8.59
CA PHE A 70 -3.25 -6.94 -8.50
C PHE A 70 -2.06 -7.66 -9.14
N PHE A 71 -1.78 -7.35 -10.42
CA PHE A 71 -0.61 -7.94 -11.10
C PHE A 71 0.73 -7.46 -10.49
N MET A 72 0.80 -6.19 -10.08
CA MET A 72 1.99 -5.59 -9.48
C MET A 72 1.60 -4.32 -8.71
N TYR A 73 2.19 -4.15 -7.53
CA TYR A 73 1.89 -3.13 -6.54
C TYR A 73 0.51 -3.28 -5.88
N CYS A 74 0.45 -2.89 -4.60
CA CYS A 74 -0.75 -2.90 -3.76
C CYS A 74 -1.35 -4.28 -3.46
N GLU A 75 -0.82 -5.38 -4.01
CA GLU A 75 -1.21 -6.74 -3.64
C GLU A 75 -0.90 -7.05 -2.18
N ASP A 76 0.25 -6.56 -1.70
CA ASP A 76 0.72 -6.69 -0.32
C ASP A 76 -0.06 -5.77 0.63
N VAL A 77 -0.35 -4.54 0.20
CA VAL A 77 -1.21 -3.59 0.93
C VAL A 77 -2.63 -4.15 1.10
N ASP A 78 -3.20 -4.70 0.02
CA ASP A 78 -4.52 -5.36 0.04
C ASP A 78 -4.53 -6.57 0.99
N PHE A 79 -3.52 -7.42 0.89
CA PHE A 79 -3.39 -8.59 1.75
C PHE A 79 -3.31 -8.23 3.24
N CYS A 80 -2.48 -7.23 3.58
CA CYS A 80 -2.37 -6.73 4.94
C CYS A 80 -3.70 -6.13 5.42
N LYS A 81 -4.41 -5.38 4.56
CA LYS A 81 -5.72 -4.82 4.89
C LYS A 81 -6.75 -5.91 5.20
N ARG A 82 -6.84 -6.94 4.35
CA ARG A 82 -7.71 -8.11 4.59
C ARG A 82 -7.33 -8.87 5.85
N THR A 83 -6.04 -8.92 6.19
CA THR A 83 -5.54 -9.54 7.43
C THR A 83 -6.10 -8.79 8.66
N TRP A 84 -6.02 -7.46 8.66
CA TRP A 84 -6.61 -6.62 9.71
C TRP A 84 -8.14 -6.77 9.79
N ASP A 85 -8.82 -6.79 8.65
CA ASP A 85 -10.28 -6.92 8.58
C ASP A 85 -10.79 -8.28 9.07
N ALA A 86 -9.98 -9.33 8.94
CA ALA A 86 -10.25 -10.65 9.48
C ALA A 86 -9.93 -10.79 10.99
N GLY A 87 -9.52 -9.70 11.65
CA GLY A 87 -9.23 -9.66 13.08
C GLY A 87 -7.79 -10.04 13.45
N PHE A 88 -6.94 -10.36 12.47
CA PHE A 88 -5.53 -10.62 12.71
C PHE A 88 -4.71 -9.31 12.77
N ARG A 89 -3.41 -9.45 13.00
CA ARG A 89 -2.47 -8.34 13.13
C ARG A 89 -1.29 -8.54 12.18
N VAL A 90 -0.81 -7.45 11.61
CA VAL A 90 0.42 -7.42 10.81
C VAL A 90 1.52 -6.83 11.69
N ARG A 91 2.66 -7.52 11.78
CA ARG A 91 3.81 -7.10 12.58
C ARG A 91 5.05 -6.92 11.71
N TYR A 92 5.77 -5.83 11.98
CA TYR A 92 7.11 -5.61 11.46
C TYR A 92 8.13 -6.26 12.39
N LEU A 93 8.98 -7.13 11.86
CA LEU A 93 10.00 -7.87 12.60
C LEU A 93 11.40 -7.45 12.12
N PRO A 94 12.10 -6.57 12.86
CA PRO A 94 13.40 -6.03 12.41
C PRO A 94 14.54 -7.06 12.49
N SER A 95 14.38 -8.11 13.30
CA SER A 95 15.38 -9.19 13.41
C SER A 95 15.43 -10.13 12.19
N ALA A 96 14.37 -10.15 11.37
CA ALA A 96 14.31 -10.92 10.14
C ALA A 96 14.73 -10.07 8.94
N VAL A 97 15.97 -10.25 8.47
CA VAL A 97 16.57 -9.42 7.42
C VAL A 97 16.69 -10.19 6.11
N ILE A 98 16.18 -9.61 5.03
CA ILE A 98 16.33 -10.10 3.66
C ILE A 98 16.83 -8.96 2.77
N THR A 99 17.76 -9.25 1.86
CA THR A 99 18.25 -8.29 0.87
C THR A 99 17.36 -8.30 -0.37
N HIS A 100 16.67 -7.19 -0.63
CA HIS A 100 15.86 -7.01 -1.84
C HIS A 100 16.65 -6.25 -2.92
N ALA A 101 16.95 -6.91 -4.04
CA ALA A 101 17.62 -6.28 -5.18
C ALA A 101 16.63 -5.45 -6.02
N ILE A 102 16.39 -4.20 -5.60
CA ILE A 102 15.41 -3.29 -6.19
C ILE A 102 15.76 -2.95 -7.66
N GLY A 103 14.74 -2.81 -8.52
CA GLY A 103 14.82 -2.03 -9.77
C GLY A 103 15.36 -2.74 -11.01
N ARG A 104 15.98 -3.92 -10.86
CA ARG A 104 16.63 -4.66 -11.97
C ARG A 104 15.74 -4.87 -13.22
N SER A 105 14.43 -5.05 -13.02
CA SER A 105 13.46 -5.30 -14.10
C SER A 105 12.62 -4.07 -14.47
N THR A 106 12.76 -2.98 -13.73
CA THR A 106 11.83 -1.83 -13.73
C THR A 106 12.43 -0.60 -14.39
N ASP A 107 13.76 -0.44 -14.33
CA ASP A 107 14.48 0.76 -14.76
C ASP A 107 14.28 1.09 -16.24
N ARG A 108 14.14 0.08 -17.09
CA ARG A 108 13.93 0.26 -18.55
C ARG A 108 12.50 0.62 -18.94
N ILE A 109 11.55 0.56 -18.00
CA ILE A 109 10.10 0.73 -18.26
C ILE A 109 9.41 1.57 -17.17
N ALA A 110 10.13 2.54 -16.61
CA ALA A 110 9.68 3.37 -15.48
C ALA A 110 8.28 3.99 -15.68
N ASN A 111 7.99 4.60 -16.84
CA ASN A 111 6.68 5.20 -17.12
C ASN A 111 5.54 4.17 -17.06
N LYS A 112 5.75 2.98 -17.65
CA LYS A 112 4.76 1.88 -17.61
C LYS A 112 4.51 1.42 -16.18
N MET A 113 5.54 1.46 -15.34
CA MET A 113 5.48 1.02 -13.94
C MET A 113 4.80 2.04 -13.05
N ILE A 114 5.00 3.33 -13.33
CA ILE A 114 4.23 4.42 -12.71
C ILE A 114 2.73 4.25 -13.04
N ILE A 115 2.37 4.01 -14.31
CA ILE A 115 0.97 3.78 -14.69
C ILE A 115 0.39 2.56 -13.97
N ARG A 116 1.14 1.44 -13.92
CA ARG A 116 0.74 0.23 -13.18
C ARG A 116 0.52 0.50 -11.71
N PHE A 117 1.43 1.22 -11.05
CA PHE A 117 1.27 1.61 -9.66
C PHE A 117 -0.02 2.39 -9.43
N HIS A 118 -0.32 3.38 -10.27
CA HIS A 118 -1.55 4.18 -10.15
C HIS A 118 -2.80 3.35 -10.39
N ARG A 119 -2.80 2.46 -11.40
CA ARG A 119 -3.93 1.54 -11.66
C ARG A 119 -4.17 0.60 -10.47
N SER A 120 -3.11 0.03 -9.88
CA SER A 120 -3.24 -0.83 -8.70
C SER A 120 -3.70 -0.06 -7.47
N MET A 121 -3.18 1.15 -7.24
CA MET A 121 -3.61 2.01 -6.14
C MET A 121 -5.08 2.40 -6.28
N TYR A 122 -5.52 2.71 -7.51
CA TYR A 122 -6.91 2.97 -7.82
C TYR A 122 -7.79 1.76 -7.49
N ARG A 123 -7.43 0.55 -7.93
CA ARG A 123 -8.13 -0.70 -7.58
C ARG A 123 -8.21 -0.92 -6.07
N TYR A 124 -7.13 -0.64 -5.34
CA TYR A 124 -7.12 -0.72 -3.88
C TYR A 124 -8.16 0.23 -3.26
N TYR A 125 -8.19 1.50 -3.69
CA TYR A 125 -9.20 2.46 -3.23
C TYR A 125 -10.61 2.03 -3.61
N GLN A 126 -10.79 1.46 -4.80
CA GLN A 126 -12.08 0.92 -5.20
C GLN A 126 -12.54 -0.20 -4.26
N LYS A 127 -11.67 -1.16 -3.98
CA LYS A 127 -11.99 -2.33 -3.17
C LYS A 127 -12.29 -1.98 -1.70
N HIS A 128 -11.52 -1.05 -1.11
CA HIS A 128 -11.56 -0.78 0.33
C HIS A 128 -12.28 0.50 0.74
N HIS A 129 -12.52 1.44 -0.18
CA HIS A 129 -13.07 2.76 0.17
C HIS A 129 -14.31 3.19 -0.63
N LEU A 130 -14.65 2.58 -1.77
CA LEU A 130 -15.87 2.93 -2.51
C LEU A 130 -17.16 2.64 -1.74
N ALA A 131 -17.19 1.57 -0.94
CA ALA A 131 -18.36 1.23 -0.13
C ALA A 131 -18.66 2.33 0.90
N SER A 132 -17.61 2.92 1.50
CA SER A 132 -17.69 4.05 2.43
C SER A 132 -17.85 5.41 1.76
N MET A 133 -17.70 5.50 0.44
CA MET A 133 -17.77 6.75 -0.30
C MET A 133 -19.23 7.07 -0.63
N ASN A 134 -19.63 8.32 -0.34
CA ASN A 134 -20.99 8.81 -0.53
C ASN A 134 -21.50 8.48 -1.95
N LEU A 135 -22.74 8.00 -2.08
CA LEU A 135 -23.26 7.41 -3.33
C LEU A 135 -23.09 8.34 -4.54
N LEU A 136 -23.20 9.66 -4.30
CA LEU A 136 -23.05 10.73 -5.27
C LEU A 136 -21.62 10.92 -5.81
N LEU A 137 -20.60 10.47 -5.08
CA LEU A 137 -19.18 10.62 -5.46
C LEU A 137 -18.63 9.39 -6.20
N ARG A 138 -19.38 8.28 -6.20
CA ARG A 138 -19.01 7.02 -6.88
C ARG A 138 -18.77 7.14 -8.39
N PRO A 139 -19.56 7.88 -9.19
CA PRO A 139 -19.31 7.98 -10.64
C PRO A 139 -18.01 8.74 -10.96
N PHE A 140 -17.61 9.73 -10.16
CA PHE A 140 -16.33 10.43 -10.33
C PHE A 140 -15.13 9.55 -9.98
N ALA A 141 -15.29 8.66 -8.99
CA ALA A 141 -14.31 7.64 -8.70
C ALA A 141 -14.23 6.62 -9.86
N ALA A 142 -15.36 6.11 -10.36
CA ALA A 142 -15.43 5.11 -11.43
C ALA A 142 -14.89 5.60 -12.80
N GLY A 143 -15.04 6.89 -13.13
CA GLY A 143 -14.58 7.46 -14.41
C GLY A 143 -13.07 7.35 -14.65
N PHE A 144 -12.26 7.33 -13.59
CA PHE A 144 -10.81 7.10 -13.70
C PHE A 144 -10.43 5.64 -14.05
N ALA A 145 -11.35 4.67 -13.93
CA ALA A 145 -11.11 3.26 -14.26
C ALA A 145 -11.04 2.98 -15.77
N LEU A 146 -11.81 3.73 -16.56
CA LEU A 146 -12.02 3.47 -17.99
C LEU A 146 -11.10 4.30 -18.89
N ALA A 147 -10.46 5.35 -18.35
CA ALA A 147 -9.61 6.26 -19.11
C ALA A 147 -8.09 6.06 -18.90
N ALA A 148 -7.69 5.04 -18.12
CA ALA A 148 -6.28 4.78 -17.80
C ALA A 148 -5.84 3.40 -18.25
#